data_AF-A0A1M6VTI3-F1
#
_entry.id   AF-A0A1M6VTI3-F1
#
_cell.length_a   1.000
_cell.length_b   1.000
_cell.length_c   1.000
_cell.angle_alpha   90.00
_cell.angle_beta   90.00
_cell.angle_gamma   90.00
#
_symmetry.space_group_name_H-M   'P 1'
#
loop_
_entity.id
_entity.type
_entity.pdbx_description
1 polymer ?
#
loop_
_entity_poly.entity_id
_entity_poly.type
_entity_poly.pdbx_seq_one_letter_code
_entity_poly.pdbx_strand_id
1 'polypeptide(L)'
;MDPTLHQKQGINHLKRVLAYAPMVAENGRAQVHLTQEDWFVVADTLFRMHTPKEMLPPEIQEYRLTNENRTIELVTPDLVIEVEMF
;
A
#
# COMPACT_ATOMS: atom_id res chain seq x y z
N MET A 1 12.45 -0.07 17.83
CA MET A 1 12.21 -1.51 17.64
C MET A 1 12.53 -1.83 16.19
N ASP A 2 13.29 -2.90 15.94
CA ASP A 2 13.54 -3.34 14.57
C ASP A 2 12.27 -3.92 13.94
N PRO A 3 11.99 -3.64 12.66
CA PRO A 3 10.83 -4.21 11.99
C PRO A 3 10.94 -5.73 11.85
N THR A 4 9.83 -6.40 12.06
CA THR A 4 9.67 -7.83 11.78
C THR A 4 9.88 -8.13 10.28
N LEU A 5 10.18 -9.38 9.93
CA LEU A 5 10.31 -9.79 8.52
C LEU A 5 9.06 -9.44 7.70
N HIS A 6 7.88 -9.65 8.29
CA HIS A 6 6.60 -9.34 7.67
C HIS A 6 6.44 -7.85 7.40
N GLN A 7 6.77 -6.98 8.36
CA GLN A 7 6.74 -5.52 8.14
C GLN A 7 7.72 -5.09 7.05
N LYS A 8 8.93 -5.65 7.03
CA LYS A 8 9.91 -5.37 5.96
C LYS A 8 9.38 -5.77 4.60
N GLN A 9 8.73 -6.93 4.49
CA GLN A 9 8.07 -7.37 3.26
C GLN A 9 6.95 -6.40 2.86
N GLY A 10 6.03 -6.07 3.77
CA GLY A 10 4.93 -5.13 3.49
C GLY A 10 5.41 -3.75 3.04
N ILE A 11 6.43 -3.19 3.70
CA ILE A 11 7.04 -1.92 3.28
C ILE A 11 7.69 -2.04 1.89
N ASN A 12 8.32 -3.18 1.58
CA ASN A 12 8.89 -3.40 0.26
C ASN A 12 7.80 -3.52 -0.82
N HIS A 13 6.68 -4.19 -0.56
CA HIS A 13 5.54 -4.24 -1.48
C HIS A 13 4.95 -2.84 -1.69
N LEU A 14 4.78 -2.04 -0.63
CA LEU A 14 4.32 -0.66 -0.74
C LEU A 14 5.24 0.18 -1.63
N LYS A 15 6.56 0.08 -1.47
CA LYS A 15 7.52 0.78 -2.34
C LYS A 15 7.38 0.39 -3.80
N ARG A 16 7.14 -0.90 -4.10
CA ARG A 16 6.92 -1.38 -5.46
C ARG A 16 5.60 -0.87 -6.03
N VAL A 17 4.53 -0.85 -5.24
CA VAL A 17 3.24 -0.26 -5.62
C VAL A 17 3.41 1.22 -5.97
N LEU A 18 4.07 2.00 -5.10
CA LEU A 18 4.31 3.44 -5.33
C LEU A 18 5.17 3.69 -6.58
N ALA A 19 6.18 2.86 -6.83
CA ALA A 19 7.01 3.00 -8.02
C ALA A 19 6.26 2.65 -9.31
N TYR A 20 5.32 1.70 -9.25
CA TYR A 20 4.54 1.25 -10.40
C TYR A 20 3.32 2.12 -10.69
N ALA A 21 2.68 2.67 -9.66
CA ALA A 21 1.43 3.41 -9.78
C ALA A 21 1.46 4.55 -10.83
N PRO A 22 2.52 5.39 -10.94
CA PRO A 22 2.59 6.41 -11.98
C PRO A 22 2.58 5.87 -13.41
N MET A 23 3.00 4.61 -13.62
CA MET A 23 3.04 3.99 -14.95
C MET A 23 1.66 3.53 -15.44
N VAL A 24 0.72 3.34 -14.52
CA VAL A 24 -0.66 2.89 -14.80
C VAL A 24 -1.70 3.94 -14.40
N ALA A 25 -1.24 5.15 -14.04
CA ALA A 25 -2.12 6.20 -13.59
C ALA A 25 -2.90 6.80 -14.76
N GLU A 26 -4.22 6.89 -14.60
CA GLU A 26 -5.14 7.59 -15.49
C GLU A 26 -5.98 8.58 -14.68
N ASN A 27 -6.03 9.84 -15.12
CA ASN A 27 -6.81 10.91 -14.47
C ASN A 27 -6.53 11.08 -12.96
N GLY A 28 -5.27 10.97 -12.55
CA GLY A 28 -4.85 11.13 -11.14
C GLY A 28 -5.16 9.93 -10.25
N ARG A 29 -5.56 8.80 -10.84
CA ARG A 29 -5.81 7.54 -10.12
C ARG A 29 -5.03 6.39 -10.74
N ALA A 30 -4.54 5.48 -9.91
CA ALA A 30 -3.83 4.28 -10.37
C ALA A 30 -4.46 3.04 -9.74
N GLN A 31 -4.63 1.98 -10.53
CA GLN A 31 -5.04 0.67 -10.04
C GLN A 31 -3.87 -0.29 -10.12
N VAL A 32 -3.47 -0.85 -8.97
CA VAL A 32 -2.36 -1.78 -8.85
C VAL A 32 -2.87 -3.09 -8.30
N HIS A 33 -2.53 -4.19 -8.97
CA HIS A 33 -2.95 -5.52 -8.56
C HIS A 33 -1.78 -6.26 -7.91
N LEU A 34 -2.03 -6.84 -6.74
CA LEU A 34 -1.11 -7.70 -6.02
C LEU A 34 -1.67 -9.13 -5.96
N THR A 35 -0.79 -10.10 -5.78
CA THR A 35 -1.24 -11.45 -5.41
C THR A 35 -1.98 -11.36 -4.07
N GLN A 36 -2.87 -12.30 -3.81
CA GLN A 36 -3.59 -12.36 -2.53
C GLN A 36 -2.64 -12.36 -1.32
N GLU A 37 -1.54 -13.10 -1.41
CA GLU A 37 -0.52 -13.17 -0.35
C GLU A 37 0.16 -11.82 -0.11
N ASP A 38 0.65 -11.16 -1.17
CA ASP A 38 1.30 -9.86 -1.09
C ASP A 38 0.34 -8.79 -0.57
N TRP A 39 -0.91 -8.84 -1.02
CA TRP A 39 -1.96 -7.93 -0.57
C TRP A 39 -2.20 -8.05 0.94
N PHE A 40 -2.32 -9.28 1.46
CA PHE A 40 -2.49 -9.50 2.90
C PHE A 40 -1.29 -9.01 3.71
N VAL A 41 -0.07 -9.17 3.20
CA VAL A 41 1.14 -8.65 3.86
C VAL A 41 1.10 -7.12 3.96
N VAL A 42 0.67 -6.44 2.91
CA VAL A 42 0.49 -4.98 2.92
C VAL A 42 -0.61 -4.57 3.89
N ALA A 43 -1.77 -5.24 3.84
CA ALA A 43 -2.91 -4.96 4.70
C ALA A 43 -2.55 -5.14 6.19
N ASP A 44 -1.90 -6.24 6.57
CA ASP A 44 -1.47 -6.48 7.94
C ASP A 44 -0.47 -5.43 8.40
N THR A 45 0.50 -5.08 7.53
CA THR A 45 1.50 -4.05 7.82
C THR A 45 0.86 -2.69 8.11
N LEU A 46 -0.15 -2.29 7.33
CA LEU A 46 -0.83 -0.99 7.48
C LEU A 46 -1.84 -0.96 8.63
N PHE A 47 -2.62 -2.04 8.82
CA PHE A 47 -3.83 -1.99 9.66
C PHE A 47 -3.76 -2.84 10.94
N ARG A 48 -2.82 -3.80 11.05
CA ARG A 48 -2.75 -4.72 12.20
C ARG A 48 -1.47 -4.65 13.00
N MET A 49 -0.34 -4.39 12.36
CA MET A 49 0.98 -4.50 13.02
C MET A 49 1.40 -3.25 13.79
N HIS A 50 0.53 -2.25 13.91
CA HIS A 50 0.84 -0.96 14.54
C HIS A 50 2.14 -0.33 14.00
N THR A 51 2.38 -0.50 12.69
CA THR A 51 3.59 -0.04 12.04
C THR A 51 3.72 1.49 12.19
N PRO A 52 4.81 2.01 12.79
CA PRO A 52 5.02 3.43 12.94
C PRO A 52 4.99 4.15 11.59
N LYS A 53 4.35 5.33 11.51
CA LYS A 53 4.24 6.10 10.26
C LYS A 53 5.62 6.46 9.69
N GLU A 54 6.63 6.67 10.53
CA GLU A 54 8.02 6.94 10.13
C GLU A 54 8.69 5.79 9.35
N MET A 55 8.16 4.56 9.45
CA MET A 55 8.68 3.42 8.70
C MET A 55 7.97 3.22 7.35
N LEU A 56 6.77 3.80 7.19
CA LEU A 56 6.05 3.73 5.93
C LEU A 56 6.73 4.65 4.89
N PRO A 57 6.57 4.37 3.60
CA PRO A 57 7.05 5.29 2.56
C PRO A 57 6.50 6.71 2.78
N PRO A 58 7.35 7.75 2.76
CA PRO A 58 6.95 9.13 3.06
C PRO A 58 5.93 9.71 2.07
N GLU A 59 5.81 9.12 0.88
CA GLU A 59 4.84 9.48 -0.15
C GLU A 59 3.40 9.18 0.27
N ILE A 60 3.19 8.25 1.22
CA ILE A 60 1.86 7.87 1.71
C ILE A 60 1.41 8.89 2.75
N GLN A 61 0.52 9.79 2.35
CA GLN A 61 -0.07 10.79 3.24
C GLN A 61 -1.17 10.17 4.11
N GLU A 62 -2.06 9.41 3.46
CA GLU A 62 -3.22 8.74 4.06
C GLU A 62 -3.40 7.36 3.43
N TYR A 63 -4.00 6.44 4.19
CA TYR A 63 -4.38 5.12 3.71
C TYR A 63 -5.64 4.63 4.41
N ARG A 64 -6.48 3.90 3.68
CA ARG A 64 -7.71 3.30 4.22
C ARG A 64 -8.10 2.04 3.46
N LEU A 65 -8.96 1.24 4.09
CA LEU A 65 -9.65 0.14 3.42
C LEU A 65 -10.96 0.67 2.82
N THR A 66 -11.23 0.30 1.57
CA THR A 66 -12.46 0.60 0.85
C THR A 66 -13.03 -0.70 0.26
N ASN A 67 -14.17 -0.59 -0.44
CA ASN A 67 -14.78 -1.71 -1.16
C ASN A 67 -14.93 -2.98 -0.29
N GLU A 68 -15.63 -2.86 0.84
CA GLU A 68 -15.81 -3.95 1.81
C GLU A 68 -14.49 -4.58 2.32
N ASN A 69 -13.46 -3.74 2.52
CA ASN A 69 -12.11 -4.13 2.94
C ASN A 69 -11.35 -4.99 1.92
N ARG A 70 -11.69 -4.89 0.64
CA ARG A 70 -11.01 -5.62 -0.44
C ARG A 70 -10.02 -4.77 -1.23
N THR A 71 -10.05 -3.46 -1.04
CA THR A 71 -9.19 -2.50 -1.74
C THR A 71 -8.48 -1.64 -0.70
N ILE A 72 -7.16 -1.51 -0.83
CA ILE A 72 -6.37 -0.55 -0.03
C ILE A 72 -6.23 0.71 -0.86
N GLU A 73 -6.79 1.81 -0.39
CA GLU A 73 -6.62 3.12 -0.99
C GLU A 73 -5.42 3.82 -0.33
N LEU A 74 -4.43 4.21 -1.13
CA LEU A 74 -3.26 5.00 -0.71
C LEU A 74 -3.35 6.38 -1.35
N VAL A 75 -3.29 7.42 -0.54
CA VAL A 75 -3.27 8.81 -1.01
C VAL A 75 -1.84 9.33 -0.96
N THR A 76 -1.35 9.79 -2.11
CA THR A 76 -0.06 10.47 -2.26
C THR A 76 -0.29 11.93 -2.70
N PRO A 77 0.75 12.79 -2.77
CA PRO A 77 0.56 14.18 -3.19
C PRO A 77 -0.08 14.32 -4.58
N ASP A 78 0.21 13.39 -5.49
CA ASP A 78 -0.14 13.50 -6.91
C ASP A 78 -1.20 12.47 -7.35
N LEU A 79 -1.37 11.37 -6.60
CA LEU A 79 -2.16 10.21 -7.03
C LEU A 79 -2.98 9.61 -5.89
N VAL A 80 -4.15 9.08 -6.25
CA VAL A 80 -4.87 8.10 -5.44
C VAL A 80 -4.61 6.71 -6.03
N ILE A 81 -4.09 5.79 -5.22
CA ILE A 81 -3.70 4.46 -5.66
C ILE A 81 -4.64 3.45 -5.00
N GLU A 82 -5.35 2.68 -5.82
CA GLU A 82 -6.19 1.57 -5.38
C GLU A 82 -5.40 0.27 -5.55
N VAL A 83 -5.15 -0.43 -4.45
CA VAL A 83 -4.42 -1.69 -4.44
C VAL A 83 -5.40 -2.84 -4.21
N GLU A 84 -5.53 -3.70 -5.22
CA GLU A 84 -6.49 -4.80 -5.27
C GLU A 84 -5.80 -6.15 -5.40
N MET A 85 -6.54 -7.21 -5.10
CA MET A 85 -6.11 -8.59 -5.30
C MET A 85 -6.53 -9.08 -6.70
N PHE A 86 -5.67 -9.86 -7.36
CA PHE A 86 -6.01 -10.59 -8.59
C PHE A 86 -6.02 -12.11 -8.40
#